data_AF-A0A1K2FU54-F1
#
_entry.id   AF-A0A1K2FU54-F1
#
_cell.length_a   1.000
_cell.length_b   1.000
_cell.length_c   1.000
_cell.angle_alpha   90.00
_cell.angle_beta   90.00
_cell.angle_gamma   90.00
#
_symmetry.space_group_name_H-M   'P 1'
#
loop_
_entity.id
_entity.type
_entity.pdbx_description
1 polymer ?
#
loop_
_entity_poly.entity_id
_entity_poly.type
_entity_poly.pdbx_seq_one_letter_code
_entity_poly.pdbx_strand_id
1 'polypeptide(L)'
;MVYGRTGDRFLDDPAYDDFFAAAAGLGQPVFIHPQIPSDVLRAAAYRGFDPMTELGLATFGWGWHVEAATAALRLILRGTFDRHPELRIVLGH
;
A
#
# COMPACT_ATOMS: atom_id res chain seq x y z
N MET A 1 1.50 7.21 -9.07
CA MET A 1 0.81 6.05 -8.48
C MET A 1 1.85 5.09 -7.96
N VAL A 2 1.67 4.61 -6.74
CA VAL A 2 2.54 3.62 -6.07
C VAL A 2 1.68 2.49 -5.49
N TYR A 3 2.33 1.42 -5.05
CA TYR A 3 1.71 0.33 -4.30
C TYR A 3 2.20 0.34 -2.86
N GLY A 4 1.52 -0.40 -1.98
CA GLY A 4 1.92 -0.54 -0.57
C GLY A 4 3.29 -1.19 -0.37
N ARG A 5 3.82 -1.87 -1.39
CA ARG A 5 5.10 -2.59 -1.35
C ARG A 5 5.78 -2.68 -2.71
N THR A 6 7.11 -2.61 -2.74
CA THR A 6 7.95 -2.91 -3.92
C THR A 6 8.97 -4.00 -3.58
N GLY A 7 8.91 -5.15 -4.27
CA GLY A 7 9.62 -6.35 -3.79
C GLY A 7 9.19 -6.61 -2.35
N ASP A 8 10.09 -6.95 -1.43
CA ASP A 8 9.76 -7.15 -0.01
C ASP A 8 9.76 -5.87 0.84
N ARG A 9 10.03 -4.71 0.24
CA ARG A 9 10.12 -3.45 0.96
C ARG A 9 8.77 -2.73 0.99
N PHE A 10 8.29 -2.43 2.20
CA PHE A 10 7.07 -1.66 2.40
C PHE A 10 7.28 -0.18 2.07
N LEU A 11 6.18 0.48 1.71
CA LEU A 11 6.18 1.89 1.32
C LEU A 11 6.63 2.85 2.45
N ASP A 12 6.53 2.44 3.71
CA ASP A 12 7.01 3.21 4.88
C ASP A 12 8.49 2.98 5.23
N ASP A 13 9.23 2.24 4.41
CA ASP A 13 10.68 2.04 4.59
C ASP A 13 11.44 3.38 4.42
N PRO A 14 12.46 3.66 5.27
CA PRO A 14 13.24 4.89 5.18
C PRO A 14 13.91 5.13 3.82
N ALA A 15 14.16 4.09 3.03
CA ALA A 15 14.68 4.22 1.67
C ALA A 15 13.76 5.01 0.73
N TYR A 16 12.49 5.23 1.11
CA TYR A 16 11.52 6.02 0.36
C TYR A 16 11.25 7.42 0.96
N ASP A 17 11.98 7.83 2.00
CA ASP A 17 11.73 9.14 2.64
C ASP A 17 11.99 10.30 1.67
N ASP A 18 13.07 10.23 0.87
CA ASP A 18 13.38 11.24 -0.16
C ASP A 18 12.28 11.36 -1.23
N PHE A 19 11.61 10.24 -1.55
CA PHE A 19 10.48 10.25 -2.47
C PHE A 19 9.30 11.05 -1.90
N PHE A 20 8.99 10.87 -0.61
CA PHE A 20 7.94 11.63 0.07
C PHE A 20 8.30 13.09 0.26
N ALA A 21 9.56 13.39 0.59
CA ALA A 21 10.07 14.75 0.68
C ALA A 21 9.90 15.48 -0.65
N ALA A 22 10.26 14.83 -1.76
CA ALA A 22 10.10 15.40 -3.10
C ALA A 22 8.62 15.62 -3.46
N ALA A 23 7.75 14.65 -3.19
CA ALA A 23 6.32 14.79 -3.46
C ALA A 23 5.69 15.95 -2.65
N ALA A 24 6.04 16.07 -1.37
CA ALA A 24 5.61 17.17 -0.51
C ALA A 24 6.13 18.52 -1.03
N GLY A 25 7.43 18.62 -1.34
CA GLY A 25 8.05 19.86 -1.84
C GLY A 25 7.50 20.33 -3.19
N LEU A 26 7.07 19.39 -4.04
CA LEU A 26 6.43 19.69 -5.33
C LEU A 26 4.90 19.89 -5.20
N GLY A 27 4.33 19.69 -4.02
CA GLY A 27 2.89 19.68 -3.80
C GLY A 27 2.17 18.64 -4.67
N GLN A 28 2.81 17.52 -5.03
CA GLN A 28 2.18 16.49 -5.86
C GLN A 28 1.57 15.40 -4.98
N PRO A 29 0.28 15.05 -5.17
CA PRO A 29 -0.32 13.96 -4.40
C PRO A 29 0.24 12.61 -4.83
N VAL A 30 0.47 11.73 -3.85
CA VAL A 30 0.85 10.33 -4.10
C VAL A 30 -0.38 9.44 -3.98
N PHE A 31 -0.81 8.88 -5.10
CA PHE A 31 -1.90 7.90 -5.13
C PHE A 31 -1.39 6.49 -4.80
N ILE A 32 -1.97 5.86 -3.77
CA ILE A 32 -1.72 4.47 -3.39
C ILE A 32 -2.81 3.59 -4.01
N HIS A 33 -2.41 2.72 -4.93
CA HIS A 33 -3.31 1.76 -5.55
C HIS A 33 -3.25 0.40 -4.83
N PRO A 34 -4.37 -0.34 -4.75
CA PRO A 34 -4.38 -1.73 -4.28
C PRO A 34 -3.37 -2.63 -5.00
N GLN A 35 -2.76 -3.56 -4.28
CA GLN A 35 -1.79 -4.51 -4.82
C GLN A 35 -2.21 -5.92 -4.46
N ILE A 36 -1.96 -6.88 -5.37
CA ILE A 36 -2.12 -8.30 -5.06
C ILE A 36 -1.29 -8.62 -3.80
N PRO A 37 -1.89 -9.22 -2.76
CA PRO A 37 -1.18 -9.59 -1.55
C PRO A 37 -0.02 -10.55 -1.85
N SER A 38 1.01 -10.54 -0.98
CA SER A 38 2.15 -11.47 -1.12
C SER A 38 1.70 -12.93 -1.18
N ASP A 39 2.48 -13.79 -1.82
CA ASP A 39 2.14 -15.22 -1.90
C ASP A 39 2.04 -15.89 -0.53
N VAL A 40 2.82 -15.44 0.45
CA VAL A 40 2.73 -15.89 1.84
C VAL A 40 1.38 -15.53 2.44
N LEU A 41 0.93 -14.28 2.27
CA LEU A 41 -0.37 -13.85 2.79
C LEU A 41 -1.53 -14.52 2.06
N ARG A 42 -1.42 -14.67 0.73
CA ARG A 42 -2.41 -15.43 -0.05
C ARG A 42 -2.52 -16.86 0.45
N ALA A 43 -1.39 -17.53 0.67
CA ALA A 43 -1.37 -18.89 1.20
C ALA A 43 -2.00 -19.01 2.59
N ALA A 44 -1.78 -18.02 3.46
CA ALA A 44 -2.29 -18.02 4.83
C ALA A 44 -3.78 -17.67 4.94
N ALA A 45 -4.29 -16.78 4.08
CA ALA A 45 -5.59 -16.14 4.30
C ALA A 45 -6.60 -16.26 3.15
N TYR A 46 -6.17 -16.57 1.92
CA TYR A 46 -7.05 -16.46 0.75
C TYR A 46 -7.16 -17.74 -0.10
N ARG A 47 -6.31 -18.75 0.12
CA ARG A 47 -6.35 -20.04 -0.60
C ARG A 47 -7.46 -20.97 -0.09
N GLY A 48 -7.80 -21.97 -0.92
CA GLY A 48 -8.75 -23.05 -0.56
C GLY A 48 -10.02 -23.07 -1.42
N PHE A 49 -10.08 -22.25 -2.46
CA PHE A 49 -11.21 -22.13 -3.38
C PHE A 49 -10.80 -22.44 -4.82
N ASP A 50 -11.77 -22.42 -5.74
CA ASP A 50 -11.46 -22.42 -7.17
C ASP A 50 -10.64 -21.16 -7.55
N PRO A 51 -9.89 -21.20 -8.68
CA PRO A 51 -8.97 -20.12 -9.04
C PRO A 51 -9.60 -18.73 -9.15
N MET A 52 -10.84 -18.62 -9.62
CA MET A 52 -11.50 -17.32 -9.81
C MET A 52 -12.00 -16.76 -8.49
N THR A 53 -12.59 -17.59 -7.63
CA THR A 53 -13.00 -17.18 -6.28
C THR A 53 -11.80 -16.79 -5.42
N GLU A 54 -10.71 -17.56 -5.46
CA GLU A 54 -9.47 -17.21 -4.75
C GLU A 54 -8.91 -15.87 -5.24
N LEU A 55 -8.78 -15.71 -6.57
CA LEU A 55 -8.27 -14.46 -7.14
C LEU A 55 -9.15 -13.27 -6.73
N GLY A 56 -10.48 -13.42 -6.81
CA GLY A 56 -11.42 -12.38 -6.41
C GLY A 56 -11.30 -12.02 -4.93
N LEU A 57 -11.28 -13.00 -4.04
CA LEU A 57 -11.15 -12.79 -2.60
C LEU A 57 -9.80 -12.13 -2.25
N ALA A 58 -8.70 -12.56 -2.86
CA ALA A 58 -7.38 -11.98 -2.62
C ALA A 58 -7.23 -10.57 -3.23
N THR A 59 -7.99 -10.23 -4.26
CA THR A 59 -7.85 -8.97 -5.01
C THR A 59 -9.13 -8.14 -4.94
N PHE A 60 -9.80 -7.90 -6.07
CA PHE A 60 -10.90 -6.94 -6.24
C PHE A 60 -12.07 -7.08 -5.28
N GLY A 61 -12.32 -8.28 -4.76
CA GLY A 61 -13.38 -8.53 -3.79
C GLY A 61 -13.02 -8.09 -2.37
N TRP A 62 -11.75 -8.17 -1.96
CA TRP A 62 -11.36 -7.88 -0.57
C TRP A 62 -9.86 -7.60 -0.36
N GLY A 63 -8.99 -8.61 -0.53
CA GLY A 63 -7.66 -8.65 0.08
C GLY A 63 -6.74 -7.47 -0.27
N TRP A 64 -6.74 -7.02 -1.52
CA TRP A 64 -5.87 -5.92 -1.93
C TRP A 64 -6.28 -4.55 -1.35
N HIS A 65 -7.52 -4.41 -0.87
CA HIS A 65 -8.04 -3.19 -0.24
C HIS A 65 -7.52 -3.13 1.20
N VAL A 66 -7.47 -4.28 1.87
CA VAL A 66 -6.82 -4.43 3.18
C VAL A 66 -5.33 -4.13 3.10
N GLU A 67 -4.63 -4.59 2.06
CA GLU A 67 -3.23 -4.25 1.83
C GLU A 67 -3.02 -2.75 1.62
N ALA A 68 -3.88 -2.09 0.83
CA ALA A 68 -3.81 -0.64 0.61
C ALA A 68 -4.06 0.15 1.91
N ALA A 69 -5.09 -0.21 2.68
CA ALA A 69 -5.39 0.39 3.97
C ALA A 69 -4.23 0.18 4.96
N THR A 70 -3.63 -1.02 4.98
CA THR A 70 -2.47 -1.32 5.82
C THR A 70 -1.26 -0.45 5.44
N ALA A 71 -1.00 -0.24 4.14
CA ALA A 71 0.07 0.65 3.71
C ALA A 71 -0.14 2.10 4.17
N ALA A 72 -1.36 2.62 4.07
CA ALA A 72 -1.70 3.96 4.56
C ALA A 72 -1.52 4.06 6.09
N LEU A 73 -2.00 3.08 6.85
CA LEU A 73 -1.81 3.03 8.31
C LEU A 73 -0.34 2.97 8.70
N ARG A 74 0.48 2.19 7.98
CA ARG A 74 1.93 2.13 8.22
C ARG A 74 2.59 3.48 8.01
N LEU A 75 2.24 4.23 6.97
CA LEU A 75 2.77 5.59 6.76
C LEU A 75 2.41 6.54 7.91
N ILE A 76 1.16 6.46 8.41
CA ILE A 76 0.72 7.24 9.58
C ILE A 76 1.54 6.87 10.81
N LEU A 77 1.58 5.58 11.16
CA LEU A 77 2.27 5.09 12.36
C LEU A 77 3.78 5.24 12.29
N ARG A 78 4.36 5.32 11.10
CA ARG A 78 5.78 5.62 10.88
C ARG A 78 6.10 7.10 11.02
N GLY A 79 5.12 7.97 11.26
CA GLY A 79 5.30 9.41 11.38
C GLY A 79 5.70 10.07 10.05
N THR A 80 5.33 9.48 8.90
CA THR A 80 5.68 10.04 7.59
C THR A 80 5.07 11.43 7.40
N PHE A 81 3.84 11.64 7.88
CA PHE A 81 3.15 12.93 7.81
C PHE A 81 3.70 13.94 8.83
N ASP A 82 4.32 13.49 9.92
CA ASP A 82 5.00 14.39 10.85
C ASP A 82 6.31 14.93 10.25
N ARG A 83 7.03 14.10 9.48
CA ARG A 83 8.23 14.51 8.74
C ARG A 83 7.90 15.37 7.51
N HIS A 84 6.81 15.05 6.83
CA HIS A 84 6.40 15.69 5.58
C HIS A 84 4.96 16.23 5.70
N PRO A 85 4.71 17.32 6.46
CA PRO A 85 3.35 17.79 6.77
C PRO A 85 2.55 18.25 5.54
N GLU A 86 3.22 18.66 4.46
CA GLU A 86 2.59 19.05 3.19
C GLU A 86 2.33 17.86 2.26
N LEU A 87 2.73 16.64 2.64
CA LEU A 87 2.51 15.45 1.83
C LEU A 87 1.01 15.14 1.74
N ARG A 88 0.53 14.98 0.51
CA ARG A 88 -0.84 14.54 0.22
C ARG A 88 -0.82 13.11 -0.28
N ILE A 89 -1.55 12.23 0.39
CA ILE A 89 -1.84 10.89 -0.09
C ILE A 89 -3.28 10.84 -0.61
N VAL A 90 -3.48 10.14 -1.72
CA VAL A 90 -4.80 9.74 -2.19
C VAL A 90 -4.88 8.22 -2.09
N LEU A 91 -5.84 7.74 -1.30
CA LEU A 91 -6.18 6.32 -1.23
C LEU A 91 -7.38 6.08 -2.14
N GLY A 92 -7.37 4.96 -2.88
CA GLY A 92 -8.53 4.50 -3.64
C GLY A 92 -9.66 4.00 -2.71
N HIS A 93 -10.44 3.05 -3.26
CA HIS A 93 -11.51 2.27 -2.62
C HIS A 93 -11.58 2.30 -1.09
#